data_AF-A0A1G5FXV8-F1
#
_entry.id   AF-A0A1G5FXV8-F1
#
_cell.length_a   1.000
_cell.length_b   1.000
_cell.length_c   1.000
_cell.angle_alpha   90.00
_cell.angle_beta   90.00
_cell.angle_gamma   90.00
#
_symmetry.space_group_name_H-M   'P 1'
#
loop_
_entity.id
_entity.type
_entity.pdbx_description
1 polymer ?
#
loop_
_entity_poly.entity_id
_entity_poly.type
_entity_poly.pdbx_seq_one_letter_code
_entity_poly.pdbx_strand_id
1 'polypeptide(L)'
;MTSSRRLHTSEALDIVDHTGRIRTNLLKRYLPGTMDAIRFYHFTGTLARLPVVGRFVKKGLHLYYRYLHTNSLVFPLKEMEAVIETATDLYVDPCPCRVIAEDNRCDAPIYTCMRINHTAALRKEMKGEAGLSKGDALAILRNAYEKGLVLSLESCIQPYQNNICMCCTCCCIAMKMRYDYGVPIYNSGPYLPVWGGEACTDCSSCAAACPVGALSITGGGVWVDLDTCLGCGHCAAVCPSGAIEMVLSPSRVRKEPEPGPIRLILSLVYIHAVMVPSVLLFRLVAGSRQDLMDHAFPNDNDFFEPSMQPLKRGDS
;
A
#
# COMPACT_ATOMS: atom_id res chain seq x y z
N MET A 1 28.10 -3.74 20.01
CA MET A 1 27.70 -4.41 18.76
C MET A 1 26.36 -5.09 18.98
N THR A 2 25.27 -4.35 18.79
CA THR A 2 23.91 -4.91 18.82
C THR A 2 23.64 -5.54 17.47
N SER A 3 23.67 -6.87 17.42
CA SER A 3 23.25 -7.66 16.26
C SER A 3 21.82 -7.25 15.87
N SER A 4 21.64 -6.61 14.71
CA SER A 4 20.33 -6.27 14.19
C SER A 4 19.63 -7.57 13.75
N ARG A 5 18.81 -8.14 14.63
CA ARG A 5 17.97 -9.29 14.31
C ARG A 5 17.03 -8.91 13.16
N ARG A 6 17.14 -9.61 12.02
CA ARG A 6 16.14 -9.54 10.94
C ARG A 6 14.83 -10.10 11.50
N LEU A 7 13.79 -9.28 11.55
CA LEU A 7 12.43 -9.74 11.84
C LEU A 7 11.98 -10.63 10.70
N HIS A 8 11.65 -11.88 11.00
CA HIS A 8 11.01 -12.76 10.04
C HIS A 8 9.58 -12.24 9.77
N THR A 9 9.09 -12.33 8.54
CA THR A 9 7.73 -11.87 8.18
C THR A 9 6.64 -12.48 9.08
N SER A 10 6.85 -13.73 9.53
CA SER A 10 5.99 -14.40 10.52
C SER A 10 6.03 -13.75 11.91
N GLU A 11 7.17 -13.24 12.37
CA GLU A 11 7.28 -12.54 13.66
C GLU A 11 6.63 -11.15 13.61
N ALA A 12 6.68 -10.48 12.45
CA ALA A 12 5.92 -9.25 12.22
C ALA A 12 4.41 -9.51 12.18
N LEU A 13 3.99 -10.71 11.76
CA LEU A 13 2.59 -11.16 11.76
C LEU A 13 2.10 -11.57 13.15
N ASP A 14 2.92 -12.26 13.94
CA ASP A 14 2.61 -12.68 15.33
C ASP A 14 2.49 -11.49 16.29
N ILE A 15 3.19 -10.38 16.00
CA ILE A 15 3.02 -9.10 16.72
C ILE A 15 1.65 -8.45 16.44
N VAL A 16 0.99 -8.82 15.34
CA VAL A 16 -0.18 -8.12 14.80
C VAL A 16 -1.50 -8.90 14.94
N ASP A 17 -1.51 -10.22 15.14
CA ASP A 17 -2.75 -10.94 15.43
C ASP A 17 -2.59 -12.35 16.02
N HIS A 18 -3.20 -12.59 17.19
CA HIS A 18 -3.30 -13.92 17.83
C HIS A 18 -4.75 -14.39 18.08
N THR A 19 -5.81 -13.67 17.62
CA THR A 19 -7.20 -13.94 18.07
C THR A 19 -8.34 -13.82 17.04
N GLY A 20 -8.09 -13.53 15.76
CA GLY A 20 -9.12 -13.03 14.82
C GLY A 20 -10.29 -13.92 14.32
N ARG A 21 -10.59 -15.11 14.87
CA ARG A 21 -11.59 -16.06 14.31
C ARG A 21 -13.04 -15.53 14.21
N ILE A 22 -13.49 -14.67 15.12
CA ILE A 22 -14.87 -14.14 15.13
C ILE A 22 -15.06 -13.07 14.04
N ARG A 23 -13.99 -12.31 13.77
CA ARG A 23 -13.99 -11.15 12.87
C ARG A 23 -14.11 -11.58 11.40
N THR A 24 -13.47 -12.69 11.01
CA THR A 24 -13.52 -13.26 9.64
C THR A 24 -14.95 -13.52 9.17
N ASN A 25 -15.80 -14.06 10.05
CA ASN A 25 -17.14 -14.51 9.69
C ASN A 25 -18.12 -13.35 9.51
N LEU A 26 -17.93 -12.23 10.22
CA LEU A 26 -18.69 -11.00 9.93
C LEU A 26 -18.31 -10.45 8.56
N LEU A 27 -17.01 -10.30 8.27
CA LEU A 27 -16.52 -9.60 7.07
C LEU A 27 -16.85 -10.30 5.75
N LYS A 28 -16.95 -11.63 5.74
CA LYS A 28 -17.41 -12.42 4.57
C LYS A 28 -18.79 -12.00 4.05
N ARG A 29 -19.66 -11.44 4.91
CA ARG A 29 -20.99 -10.97 4.53
C ARG A 29 -21.00 -9.56 3.90
N TYR A 30 -19.90 -8.81 4.00
CA TYR A 30 -19.78 -7.39 3.60
C TYR A 30 -18.84 -7.14 2.41
N LEU A 31 -18.11 -8.15 1.95
CA LEU A 31 -17.19 -8.08 0.82
C LEU A 31 -17.81 -7.99 -0.60
N PRO A 32 -19.11 -8.27 -0.88
CA PRO A 32 -19.66 -7.97 -2.20
C PRO A 32 -19.81 -6.46 -2.39
N GLY A 33 -19.03 -5.87 -3.29
CA GLY A 33 -19.08 -4.44 -3.61
C GLY A 33 -17.82 -3.64 -3.24
N THR A 34 -16.64 -4.27 -3.16
CA THR A 34 -15.36 -3.58 -2.92
C THR A 34 -15.17 -2.37 -3.85
N MET A 35 -15.58 -2.49 -5.12
CA MET A 35 -15.43 -1.39 -6.09
C MET A 35 -16.34 -0.21 -5.75
N ASP A 36 -17.58 -0.49 -5.37
CA ASP A 36 -18.54 0.56 -4.97
C ASP A 36 -18.07 1.26 -3.69
N ALA A 37 -17.47 0.51 -2.75
CA ALA A 37 -16.86 1.08 -1.55
C ALA A 37 -15.67 2.00 -1.89
N ILE A 38 -14.74 1.57 -2.74
CA ILE A 38 -13.60 2.43 -3.12
C ILE A 38 -14.07 3.69 -3.88
N ARG A 39 -15.06 3.58 -4.77
CA ARG A 39 -15.68 4.75 -5.43
C ARG A 39 -16.34 5.69 -4.43
N PHE A 40 -17.08 5.13 -3.47
CA PHE A 40 -17.65 5.91 -2.37
C PHE A 40 -16.56 6.60 -1.53
N TYR A 41 -15.41 5.96 -1.30
CA TYR A 41 -14.28 6.60 -0.62
C TYR A 41 -13.68 7.74 -1.43
N HIS A 42 -13.54 7.59 -2.75
CA HIS A 42 -13.11 8.71 -3.60
C HIS A 42 -14.07 9.90 -3.48
N PHE A 43 -15.38 9.64 -3.56
CA PHE A 43 -16.42 10.66 -3.40
C PHE A 43 -16.37 11.33 -2.01
N THR A 44 -16.35 10.56 -0.93
CA THR A 44 -16.27 11.13 0.43
C THR A 44 -14.96 11.88 0.67
N GLY A 45 -13.87 11.46 0.03
CA GLY A 45 -12.60 12.18 0.03
C GLY A 45 -12.72 13.59 -0.57
N THR A 46 -13.48 13.80 -1.65
CA THR A 46 -13.69 15.15 -2.19
C THR A 46 -14.48 16.03 -1.23
N LEU A 47 -15.46 15.47 -0.52
CA LEU A 47 -16.20 16.16 0.54
C LEU A 47 -15.30 16.56 1.72
N ALA A 48 -14.22 15.81 1.98
CA ALA A 48 -13.26 16.12 3.02
C ALA A 48 -12.52 17.46 2.82
N ARG A 49 -12.54 18.01 1.59
CA ARG A 49 -11.96 19.32 1.26
C ARG A 49 -12.87 20.50 1.62
N LEU A 50 -14.15 20.26 1.92
CA LEU A 50 -15.10 21.33 2.23
C LEU A 50 -14.81 21.94 3.62
N PRO A 51 -14.82 23.28 3.79
CA PRO A 51 -14.34 23.93 5.01
C PRO A 51 -15.14 23.62 6.29
N VAL A 52 -16.45 23.39 6.15
CA VAL A 52 -17.34 23.08 7.28
C VAL A 52 -17.56 21.57 7.40
N VAL A 53 -18.02 20.94 6.32
CA VAL A 53 -18.37 19.51 6.28
C VAL A 53 -17.12 18.63 6.39
N GLY A 54 -16.00 19.08 5.82
CA GLY A 54 -14.79 18.28 5.70
C GLY A 54 -14.21 17.84 7.05
N ARG A 55 -14.29 18.66 8.10
CA ARG A 55 -13.81 18.26 9.45
C ARG A 55 -14.54 17.04 9.99
N PHE A 56 -15.85 16.96 9.81
CA PHE A 56 -16.65 15.81 10.24
C PHE A 56 -16.38 14.59 9.36
N VAL A 57 -16.26 14.79 8.05
CA VAL A 57 -15.95 13.72 7.10
C VAL A 57 -14.58 13.11 7.39
N LYS A 58 -13.53 13.92 7.58
CA LYS A 58 -12.19 13.44 7.95
C LYS A 58 -12.21 12.64 9.25
N LYS A 59 -12.95 13.10 10.26
CA LYS A 59 -13.10 12.40 11.54
C LYS A 59 -13.81 11.05 11.39
N GLY A 60 -14.89 11.00 10.59
CA GLY A 60 -15.61 9.76 10.27
C GLY A 60 -14.76 8.77 9.48
N LEU A 61 -14.07 9.25 8.43
CA LEU A 61 -13.15 8.45 7.64
C LEU A 61 -11.98 7.91 8.49
N HIS A 62 -11.36 8.75 9.31
CA HIS A 62 -10.30 8.29 10.21
C HIS A 62 -10.80 7.22 11.19
N LEU A 63 -12.01 7.40 11.77
CA LEU A 63 -12.62 6.40 12.64
C LEU A 63 -12.85 5.08 11.90
N TYR A 64 -13.36 5.14 10.67
CA TYR A 64 -13.59 3.96 9.84
C TYR A 64 -12.30 3.21 9.50
N TYR A 65 -11.34 3.92 8.90
CA TYR A 65 -10.11 3.33 8.39
C TYR A 65 -9.28 2.72 9.51
N ARG A 66 -9.08 3.47 10.61
CA ARG A 66 -8.33 3.01 11.79
C ARG A 66 -8.75 1.63 12.31
N TYR A 67 -10.02 1.24 12.15
CA TYR A 67 -10.52 -0.02 12.72
C TYR A 67 -10.86 -1.10 11.70
N LEU A 68 -10.99 -0.77 10.41
CA LEU A 68 -11.46 -1.72 9.40
C LEU A 68 -10.56 -1.83 8.19
N HIS A 69 -9.81 -0.78 7.88
CA HIS A 69 -9.00 -0.72 6.68
C HIS A 69 -7.58 -0.28 7.00
N THR A 70 -6.67 -1.21 6.72
CA THR A 70 -5.24 -1.04 6.45
C THR A 70 -4.40 -0.64 7.66
N ASN A 71 -3.72 -1.65 8.23
CA ASN A 71 -2.33 -1.42 8.60
C ASN A 71 -1.52 -1.62 7.33
N SER A 72 -1.02 -0.53 6.76
CA SER A 72 -0.13 -0.58 5.60
C SER A 72 1.29 -0.35 6.07
N LEU A 73 2.23 -1.21 5.67
CA LEU A 73 3.64 -1.00 5.93
C LEU A 73 4.37 -0.90 4.61
N VAL A 74 5.03 0.23 4.40
CA VAL A 74 5.85 0.46 3.22
C VAL A 74 7.23 -0.17 3.43
N PHE A 75 7.75 -0.83 2.39
CA PHE A 75 9.09 -1.41 2.42
C PHE A 75 9.91 -1.00 1.20
N PRO A 76 11.25 -0.89 1.33
CA PRO A 76 12.15 -0.84 0.18
C PRO A 76 12.05 -2.10 -0.70
N LEU A 77 12.47 -2.00 -1.97
CA LEU A 77 12.40 -3.09 -2.95
C LEU A 77 12.98 -4.41 -2.41
N LYS A 78 14.23 -4.39 -1.95
CA LYS A 78 14.95 -5.58 -1.45
C LYS A 78 14.18 -6.34 -0.36
N GLU A 79 13.53 -5.60 0.53
CA GLU A 79 12.78 -6.19 1.63
C GLU A 79 11.47 -6.79 1.15
N MET A 80 10.83 -6.18 0.15
CA MET A 80 9.64 -6.74 -0.46
C MET A 80 9.96 -7.96 -1.36
N GLU A 81 11.13 -8.00 -2.00
CA GLU A 81 11.62 -9.20 -2.70
C GLU A 81 11.80 -10.37 -1.72
N ALA A 82 12.34 -10.12 -0.52
CA ALA A 82 12.45 -11.15 0.52
C ALA A 82 11.08 -11.66 0.99
N VAL A 83 10.04 -10.81 1.00
CA VAL A 83 8.67 -11.25 1.28
C VAL A 83 8.16 -12.19 0.19
N ILE A 84 8.38 -11.87 -1.09
CA ILE A 84 8.00 -12.76 -2.21
C ILE A 84 8.75 -14.09 -2.13
N GLU A 85 10.04 -14.07 -1.83
CA GLU A 85 10.87 -15.27 -1.74
C GLU A 85 10.45 -16.19 -0.60
N THR A 86 9.83 -15.67 0.45
CA THR A 86 9.34 -16.46 1.59
C THR A 86 7.86 -16.82 1.48
N ALA A 87 7.14 -16.30 0.47
CA ALA A 87 5.73 -16.62 0.26
C ALA A 87 5.54 -18.07 -0.22
N THR A 88 4.50 -18.73 0.31
CA THR A 88 4.10 -20.09 -0.08
C THR A 88 3.25 -20.12 -1.34
N ASP A 89 2.44 -19.08 -1.52
CA ASP A 89 1.48 -18.95 -2.62
C ASP A 89 1.45 -17.51 -3.09
N LEU A 90 1.35 -17.32 -4.41
CA LEU A 90 1.33 -16.01 -5.04
C LEU A 90 0.23 -15.97 -6.09
N TYR A 91 -0.44 -14.83 -6.20
CA TYR A 91 -1.46 -14.55 -7.20
C TYR A 91 -1.51 -13.03 -7.43
N VAL A 92 -1.81 -12.57 -8.63
CA VAL A 92 -1.94 -11.13 -8.93
C VAL A 92 -3.32 -10.83 -9.52
N ASP A 93 -3.99 -9.83 -8.97
CA ASP A 93 -5.22 -9.25 -9.50
C ASP A 93 -4.92 -7.84 -10.09
N PRO A 94 -5.79 -7.33 -10.98
CA PRO A 94 -5.85 -5.90 -11.29
C PRO A 94 -5.99 -5.05 -10.03
N CYS A 95 -5.34 -3.88 -10.01
CA CYS A 95 -5.42 -2.93 -8.90
C CYS A 95 -6.80 -2.26 -8.90
N PRO A 96 -7.65 -2.49 -7.89
CA PRO A 96 -9.01 -1.98 -7.90
C PRO A 96 -9.06 -0.45 -7.85
N CYS A 97 -8.09 0.19 -7.18
CA CYS A 97 -7.99 1.64 -7.11
C CYS A 97 -7.62 2.27 -8.47
N ARG A 98 -6.82 1.56 -9.29
CA ARG A 98 -6.43 2.05 -10.62
C ARG A 98 -7.54 1.83 -11.64
N VAL A 99 -8.17 0.65 -11.62
CA VAL A 99 -9.29 0.28 -12.50
C VAL A 99 -10.45 1.28 -12.44
N ILE A 100 -10.80 1.77 -11.25
CA ILE A 100 -11.94 2.70 -11.07
C ILE A 100 -11.56 4.17 -11.14
N ALA A 101 -10.28 4.50 -11.34
CA ALA A 101 -9.87 5.89 -11.36
C ALA A 101 -10.53 6.58 -12.57
N GLU A 102 -11.67 7.24 -12.36
CA GLU A 102 -12.57 7.73 -13.41
C GLU A 102 -11.88 8.72 -14.38
N ASP A 103 -10.80 9.38 -13.96
CA ASP A 103 -10.08 10.37 -14.77
C ASP A 103 -8.86 9.81 -15.54
N ASN A 104 -8.73 8.48 -15.69
CA ASN A 104 -7.59 7.81 -16.35
C ASN A 104 -6.21 8.39 -15.93
N ARG A 105 -6.02 8.55 -14.61
CA ARG A 105 -4.96 9.40 -14.03
C ARG A 105 -3.54 8.87 -14.14
N CYS A 106 -3.33 7.69 -14.71
CA CYS A 106 -2.03 7.05 -14.68
C CYS A 106 -1.91 5.94 -15.73
N ASP A 107 -0.71 5.85 -16.30
CA ASP A 107 -0.23 4.83 -17.22
C ASP A 107 0.50 3.67 -16.52
N ALA A 108 0.51 3.65 -15.19
CA ALA A 108 1.12 2.58 -14.42
C ALA A 108 0.46 1.21 -14.68
N PRO A 109 1.22 0.11 -14.56
CA PRO A 109 0.71 -1.25 -14.77
C PRO A 109 -0.52 -1.51 -13.93
N ILE A 110 -1.56 -2.16 -14.45
CA ILE A 110 -2.79 -2.46 -13.72
C ILE A 110 -2.67 -3.69 -12.84
N TYR A 111 -1.87 -4.70 -13.21
CA TYR A 111 -1.69 -5.94 -12.43
C TYR A 111 -0.68 -5.75 -11.29
N THR A 112 -1.09 -5.01 -10.27
CA THR A 112 -0.22 -4.63 -9.14
C THR A 112 -0.85 -4.85 -7.76
N CYS A 113 -1.89 -5.68 -7.69
CA CYS A 113 -2.49 -6.14 -6.44
C CYS A 113 -2.10 -7.60 -6.23
N MET A 114 -0.97 -7.83 -5.58
CA MET A 114 -0.43 -9.17 -5.39
C MET A 114 -0.90 -9.73 -4.05
N ARG A 115 -1.53 -10.90 -4.10
CA ARG A 115 -1.91 -11.69 -2.92
C ARG A 115 -0.77 -12.64 -2.57
N ILE A 116 -0.57 -12.86 -1.27
CA ILE A 116 0.44 -13.81 -0.78
C ILE A 116 -0.17 -14.83 0.20
N ASN A 117 0.40 -16.04 0.22
CA ASN A 117 0.05 -17.14 1.12
C ASN A 117 -1.45 -17.49 1.06
N HIS A 118 -2.15 -17.51 2.21
CA HIS A 118 -3.55 -17.91 2.30
C HIS A 118 -4.48 -17.17 1.34
N THR A 119 -4.28 -15.86 1.12
CA THR A 119 -5.16 -15.08 0.23
C THR A 119 -4.92 -15.41 -1.24
N ALA A 120 -3.69 -15.76 -1.62
CA ALA A 120 -3.37 -16.25 -2.96
C ALA A 120 -3.95 -17.65 -3.17
N ALA A 121 -3.78 -18.56 -2.21
CA ALA A 121 -4.36 -19.91 -2.25
C ALA A 121 -5.89 -19.87 -2.46
N LEU A 122 -6.59 -19.07 -1.66
CA LEU A 122 -8.04 -18.89 -1.79
C LEU A 122 -8.43 -18.32 -3.16
N ARG A 123 -7.66 -17.36 -3.67
CA ARG A 123 -7.97 -16.73 -4.96
C ARG A 123 -7.83 -17.70 -6.13
N LYS A 124 -6.78 -18.52 -6.13
CA LYS A 124 -6.57 -19.61 -7.10
C LYS A 124 -7.76 -20.57 -7.11
N GLU A 125 -8.22 -20.99 -5.93
CA GLU A 125 -9.39 -21.88 -5.79
C GLU A 125 -10.67 -21.22 -6.33
N MET A 126 -10.92 -19.96 -5.96
CA MET A 126 -12.12 -19.22 -6.41
C MET A 126 -12.17 -19.00 -7.92
N LYS A 127 -11.02 -18.85 -8.58
CA LYS A 127 -10.92 -18.55 -10.02
C LYS A 127 -10.66 -19.80 -10.86
N GLY A 128 -10.24 -20.91 -10.26
CA GLY A 128 -9.80 -22.10 -10.99
C GLY A 128 -8.53 -21.84 -11.83
N GLU A 129 -7.75 -20.83 -11.46
CA GLU A 129 -6.58 -20.37 -12.20
C GLU A 129 -5.27 -20.81 -11.52
N ALA A 130 -4.21 -20.92 -12.31
CA ALA A 130 -2.87 -21.17 -11.80
C ALA A 130 -2.35 -19.98 -10.97
N GLY A 131 -1.49 -20.28 -10.00
CA GLY A 131 -0.77 -19.25 -9.24
C GLY A 131 0.33 -18.59 -10.06
N LEU A 132 0.89 -17.54 -9.48
CA LEU A 132 2.05 -16.84 -10.01
C LEU A 132 3.34 -17.53 -9.56
N SER A 133 4.33 -17.66 -10.45
CA SER A 133 5.67 -18.11 -10.05
C SER A 133 6.38 -17.02 -9.25
N LYS A 134 7.40 -17.38 -8.45
CA LYS A 134 8.22 -16.37 -7.76
C LYS A 134 8.95 -15.45 -8.73
N GLY A 135 9.45 -15.99 -9.84
CA GLY A 135 10.13 -15.22 -10.88
C GLY A 135 9.22 -14.14 -11.47
N ASP A 136 8.00 -14.51 -11.84
CA ASP A 136 7.01 -13.56 -12.38
C ASP A 136 6.58 -12.53 -11.33
N ALA A 137 6.41 -12.95 -10.07
CA ALA A 137 6.09 -12.05 -8.96
C ALA A 137 7.18 -11.00 -8.75
N LEU A 138 8.46 -11.41 -8.77
CA LEU A 138 9.59 -10.48 -8.69
C LEU A 138 9.64 -9.55 -9.91
N ALA A 139 9.33 -10.05 -11.11
CA ALA A 139 9.27 -9.23 -12.31
C ALA A 139 8.18 -8.15 -12.23
N ILE A 140 6.97 -8.50 -11.77
CA ILE A 140 5.89 -7.54 -11.49
C ILE A 140 6.36 -6.49 -10.49
N LEU A 141 6.94 -6.95 -9.38
CA LEU A 141 7.36 -6.09 -8.28
C LEU A 141 8.41 -5.06 -8.74
N ARG A 142 9.43 -5.52 -9.48
CA ARG A 142 10.50 -4.67 -10.00
C ARG A 142 9.98 -3.69 -11.04
N ASN A 143 9.18 -4.15 -12.00
CA ASN A 143 8.57 -3.27 -13.00
C ASN A 143 7.72 -2.17 -12.37
N ALA A 144 6.91 -2.52 -11.36
CA ALA A 144 6.15 -1.55 -10.60
C ALA A 144 7.05 -0.55 -9.87
N TYR A 145 8.12 -1.02 -9.23
CA TYR A 145 9.05 -0.16 -8.50
C TYR A 145 9.80 0.80 -9.42
N GLU A 146 10.30 0.33 -10.57
CA GLU A 146 10.96 1.15 -11.58
C GLU A 146 10.06 2.27 -12.12
N LYS A 147 8.77 2.00 -12.22
CA LYS A 147 7.74 3.00 -12.56
C LYS A 147 7.35 3.93 -11.40
N GLY A 148 8.09 3.88 -10.29
CA GLY A 148 7.92 4.76 -9.13
C GLY A 148 6.79 4.36 -8.17
N LEU A 149 6.21 3.16 -8.32
CA LEU A 149 5.14 2.71 -7.41
C LEU A 149 5.74 2.37 -6.04
N VAL A 150 4.98 2.65 -4.98
CA VAL A 150 5.35 2.38 -3.60
C VAL A 150 4.87 0.98 -3.22
N LEU A 151 5.78 0.17 -2.68
CA LEU A 151 5.49 -1.20 -2.27
C LEU A 151 4.97 -1.22 -0.84
N SER A 152 3.72 -1.63 -0.68
CA SER A 152 3.04 -1.66 0.61
C SER A 152 2.55 -3.06 0.92
N LEU A 153 2.95 -3.56 2.07
CA LEU A 153 2.36 -4.75 2.66
C LEU A 153 1.09 -4.32 3.39
N GLU A 154 -0.05 -4.81 2.92
CA GLU A 154 -1.36 -4.35 3.34
C GLU A 154 -2.15 -5.44 4.06
N SER A 155 -2.67 -5.06 5.23
CA SER A 155 -3.73 -5.77 5.93
C SER A 155 -5.05 -5.03 5.84
N CYS A 156 -5.62 -5.08 4.63
CA CYS A 156 -6.86 -4.41 4.25
C CYS A 156 -8.07 -4.82 5.10
N ILE A 157 -8.08 -5.99 5.75
CA ILE A 157 -9.06 -6.36 6.76
C ILE A 157 -8.36 -7.21 7.82
N GLN A 158 -8.08 -6.63 8.98
CA GLN A 158 -7.43 -7.38 10.06
C GLN A 158 -8.26 -8.61 10.45
N PRO A 159 -7.62 -9.77 10.63
CA PRO A 159 -6.19 -10.04 10.41
C PRO A 159 -5.84 -10.60 9.01
N TYR A 160 -6.80 -10.77 8.11
CA TYR A 160 -6.72 -11.74 7.01
C TYR A 160 -6.30 -11.20 5.65
N GLN A 161 -5.67 -10.04 5.54
CA GLN A 161 -5.15 -9.64 4.24
C GLN A 161 -3.64 -9.41 4.35
N ASN A 162 -2.89 -10.20 3.58
CA ASN A 162 -1.48 -9.99 3.33
C ASN A 162 -1.40 -9.87 1.82
N ASN A 163 -1.54 -8.64 1.34
CA ASN A 163 -1.39 -8.34 -0.06
C ASN A 163 -0.20 -7.37 -0.18
N ILE A 164 0.59 -7.53 -1.23
CA ILE A 164 1.54 -6.52 -1.67
C ILE A 164 0.80 -5.63 -2.66
N CYS A 165 0.49 -4.41 -2.24
CA CYS A 165 -0.07 -3.37 -3.10
C CYS A 165 1.09 -2.51 -3.63
N MET A 166 1.21 -2.38 -4.95
CA MET A 166 2.12 -1.39 -5.55
C MET A 166 1.32 -0.13 -5.89
N CYS A 167 1.37 0.83 -4.97
CA CYS A 167 0.51 2.01 -4.92
C CYS A 167 1.16 3.22 -5.63
N CYS A 168 0.35 4.02 -6.33
CA CYS A 168 0.74 5.39 -6.73
C CYS A 168 -0.06 6.42 -5.91
N THR A 169 0.49 7.62 -5.76
CA THR A 169 -0.23 8.77 -5.18
C THR A 169 -1.43 9.22 -6.03
N CYS A 170 -1.41 8.90 -7.32
CA CYS A 170 -2.41 9.29 -8.30
C CYS A 170 -3.80 8.62 -8.13
N CYS A 171 -3.79 7.32 -7.85
CA CYS A 171 -4.97 6.45 -7.87
C CYS A 171 -5.22 5.78 -6.53
N CYS A 172 -4.19 5.46 -5.73
CA CYS A 172 -4.38 4.73 -4.48
C CYS A 172 -5.23 5.55 -3.49
N ILE A 173 -6.38 5.01 -3.11
CA ILE A 173 -7.29 5.69 -2.19
C ILE A 173 -6.63 6.00 -0.84
N ALA A 174 -5.82 5.08 -0.31
CA ALA A 174 -5.17 5.25 0.98
C ALA A 174 -4.13 6.39 0.93
N MET A 175 -3.34 6.47 -0.14
CA MET A 175 -2.38 7.56 -0.33
C MET A 175 -3.09 8.91 -0.52
N LYS A 176 -4.16 8.96 -1.31
CA LYS A 176 -4.94 10.20 -1.49
C LYS A 176 -5.59 10.67 -0.20
N MET A 177 -6.13 9.73 0.60
CA MET A 177 -6.67 10.05 1.91
C MET A 177 -5.63 10.72 2.81
N ARG A 178 -4.40 10.19 2.84
CA ARG A 178 -3.29 10.79 3.59
C ARG A 178 -2.89 12.15 3.04
N TYR A 179 -2.48 12.21 1.78
CA TYR A 179 -1.76 13.35 1.22
C TYR A 179 -2.67 14.41 0.60
N ASP A 180 -3.77 14.02 -0.04
CA ASP A 180 -4.69 14.97 -0.70
C ASP A 180 -5.80 15.46 0.23
N TYR A 181 -6.21 14.61 1.19
CA TYR A 181 -7.36 14.88 2.05
C TYR A 181 -6.97 15.10 3.51
N GLY A 182 -5.73 14.83 3.91
CA GLY A 182 -5.25 15.04 5.28
C GLY A 182 -5.94 14.16 6.31
N VAL A 183 -6.36 12.95 5.91
CA VAL A 183 -6.87 11.90 6.79
C VAL A 183 -5.66 11.01 7.13
N PRO A 184 -5.21 10.95 8.40
CA PRO A 184 -3.96 10.28 8.76
C PRO A 184 -4.11 8.75 8.74
N ILE A 185 -4.25 8.21 7.54
CA ILE A 185 -4.29 6.78 7.25
C ILE A 185 -3.07 6.44 6.40
N TYR A 186 -2.81 5.15 6.18
CA TYR A 186 -1.65 4.64 5.43
C TYR A 186 -0.31 4.90 6.16
N ASN A 187 0.22 3.89 6.85
CA ASN A 187 1.39 4.07 7.71
C ASN A 187 2.70 4.07 6.92
N SER A 188 3.67 4.83 7.43
CA SER A 188 5.04 4.77 6.92
C SER A 188 5.72 3.48 7.37
N GLY A 189 6.66 3.01 6.56
CA GLY A 189 7.50 1.86 6.86
C GLY A 189 8.51 2.09 7.97
N PRO A 190 9.14 1.02 8.49
CA PRO A 190 10.17 1.13 9.51
C PRO A 190 11.53 1.60 8.98
N TYR A 191 11.67 1.98 7.70
CA TYR A 191 12.97 2.34 7.11
C TYR A 191 13.14 3.85 6.97
N LEU A 192 14.36 4.35 7.18
CA LEU A 192 14.73 5.76 6.99
C LEU A 192 15.92 5.89 6.03
N PRO A 193 15.90 6.84 5.10
CA PRO A 193 17.08 7.15 4.29
C PRO A 193 18.12 7.90 5.13
N VAL A 194 19.38 7.49 5.03
CA VAL A 194 20.54 8.11 5.68
C VAL A 194 21.58 8.42 4.60
N TRP A 195 22.07 9.66 4.54
CA TRP A 195 23.08 10.09 3.58
C TRP A 195 24.49 9.95 4.16
N GLY A 196 25.38 9.30 3.42
CA GLY A 196 26.82 9.34 3.65
C GLY A 196 27.38 10.66 3.11
N GLY A 197 27.73 11.58 4.02
CA GLY A 197 28.04 12.99 3.70
C GLY A 197 29.11 13.19 2.62
N GLU A 198 30.16 12.38 2.57
CA GLU A 198 31.26 12.54 1.60
C GLU A 198 30.91 12.05 0.19
N ALA A 199 29.95 11.12 0.06
CA ALA A 199 29.55 10.57 -1.24
C ALA A 199 28.40 11.36 -1.90
N CYS A 200 27.77 12.29 -1.18
CA CYS A 200 26.67 13.09 -1.71
C CYS A 200 27.21 14.23 -2.59
N THR A 201 26.66 14.37 -3.80
CA THR A 201 27.05 15.42 -4.75
C THR A 201 25.98 16.49 -4.93
N ASP A 202 24.95 16.51 -4.08
CA ASP A 202 23.79 17.43 -4.13
C ASP A 202 23.08 17.50 -5.51
N CYS A 203 23.14 16.41 -6.29
CA CYS A 203 22.60 16.33 -7.66
C CYS A 203 21.06 16.31 -7.77
N SER A 204 20.36 16.33 -6.64
CA SER A 204 18.89 16.41 -6.56
C SER A 204 18.07 15.22 -7.05
N SER A 205 18.69 14.15 -7.58
CA SER A 205 17.99 12.96 -8.08
C SER A 205 17.04 12.34 -7.05
N CYS A 206 17.46 12.29 -5.78
CA CYS A 206 16.66 11.72 -4.69
C CYS A 206 15.36 12.50 -4.44
N ALA A 207 15.41 13.84 -4.49
CA ALA A 207 14.24 14.69 -4.28
C ALA A 207 13.26 14.55 -5.44
N ALA A 208 13.76 14.53 -6.67
CA ALA A 208 12.94 14.33 -7.87
C ALA A 208 12.22 12.96 -7.88
N ALA A 209 12.86 11.91 -7.37
CA ALA A 209 12.28 10.57 -7.32
C ALA A 209 11.34 10.33 -6.12
N CYS A 210 11.18 11.28 -5.20
CA CYS A 210 10.34 11.08 -4.02
C CYS A 210 8.84 11.13 -4.41
N PRO A 211 8.08 10.03 -4.35
CA PRO A 211 6.70 10.00 -4.84
C PRO A 211 5.73 10.87 -4.03
N VAL A 212 6.15 11.28 -2.82
CA VAL A 212 5.35 12.06 -1.86
C VAL A 212 6.00 13.41 -1.54
N GLY A 213 7.08 13.79 -2.22
CA GLY A 213 7.74 15.09 -2.03
C GLY A 213 8.29 15.33 -0.62
N ALA A 214 8.74 14.27 0.08
CA ALA A 214 9.24 14.37 1.46
C ALA A 214 10.69 14.86 1.58
N LEU A 215 11.36 15.17 0.47
CA LEU A 215 12.77 15.53 0.43
C LEU A 215 12.95 16.94 -0.13
N SER A 216 13.70 17.76 0.59
CA SER A 216 14.05 19.13 0.21
C SER A 216 15.56 19.31 0.22
N ILE A 217 16.09 20.04 -0.76
CA ILE A 217 17.54 20.26 -0.88
C ILE A 217 17.85 21.66 -0.39
N THR A 218 18.77 21.72 0.57
CA THR A 218 19.25 22.95 1.15
C THR A 218 20.75 23.06 0.91
N GLY A 219 21.31 24.26 0.92
CA GLY A 219 22.76 24.48 0.70
C GLY A 219 23.70 23.84 1.73
N GLY A 220 23.20 22.98 2.61
CA GLY A 220 23.95 22.15 3.56
C GLY A 220 23.50 20.68 3.58
N GLY A 221 22.84 20.19 2.52
CA GLY A 221 22.44 18.79 2.36
C GLY A 221 20.94 18.58 2.18
N VAL A 222 20.52 17.31 2.24
CA VAL A 222 19.13 16.89 2.03
C VAL A 222 18.38 16.84 3.36
N TRP A 223 17.25 17.54 3.41
CA TRP A 223 16.32 17.52 4.54
C TRP A 223 15.15 16.56 4.26
N VAL A 224 14.75 15.77 5.26
CA VAL A 224 13.66 14.78 5.15
C VAL A 224 12.51 15.16 6.08
N ASP A 225 11.32 15.37 5.51
CA ASP A 225 10.08 15.42 6.27
C ASP A 225 9.71 13.99 6.69
N LEU A 226 9.91 13.68 7.97
CA LEU A 226 9.63 12.36 8.52
C LEU A 226 8.14 12.02 8.56
N ASP A 227 7.27 13.01 8.68
CA ASP A 227 5.81 12.86 8.71
C ASP A 227 5.25 12.62 7.31
N THR A 228 5.91 13.13 6.26
CA THR A 228 5.52 12.88 4.87
C THR A 228 6.20 11.64 4.30
N CYS A 229 7.45 11.36 4.68
CA CYS A 229 8.23 10.25 4.14
C CYS A 229 7.59 8.88 4.43
N LEU A 230 7.64 7.98 3.45
CA LEU A 230 7.09 6.63 3.56
C LEU A 230 8.13 5.56 3.92
N GLY A 231 9.41 5.81 3.67
CA GLY A 231 10.46 4.79 3.79
C GLY A 231 10.50 3.80 2.60
N CYS A 232 10.01 4.21 1.43
CA CYS A 232 9.90 3.39 0.22
C CYS A 232 11.23 3.11 -0.52
N GLY A 233 12.30 3.83 -0.18
CA GLY A 233 13.63 3.60 -0.76
C GLY A 233 13.88 4.16 -2.16
N HIS A 234 12.90 4.81 -2.82
CA HIS A 234 13.08 5.37 -4.17
C HIS A 234 14.27 6.32 -4.26
N CYS A 235 14.46 7.16 -3.24
CA CYS A 235 15.63 8.03 -3.12
C CYS A 235 16.97 7.29 -3.17
N ALA A 236 17.07 6.13 -2.50
CA ALA A 236 18.28 5.32 -2.50
C ALA A 236 18.49 4.62 -3.84
N ALA A 237 17.42 4.10 -4.45
CA ALA A 237 17.48 3.40 -5.73
C ALA A 237 17.99 4.28 -6.88
N VAL A 238 17.63 5.57 -6.89
CA VAL A 238 18.04 6.51 -7.94
C VAL A 238 19.36 7.24 -7.66
N CYS A 239 20.00 7.01 -6.52
CA CYS A 239 21.18 7.77 -6.11
C CYS A 239 22.40 7.36 -6.95
N PRO A 240 22.93 8.22 -7.83
CA PRO A 240 24.01 7.83 -8.75
C PRO A 240 25.33 7.54 -8.03
N SER A 241 25.58 8.20 -6.90
CA SER A 241 26.78 7.98 -6.08
C SER A 241 26.62 6.89 -5.02
N GLY A 242 25.43 6.28 -4.91
CA GLY A 242 25.16 5.29 -3.85
C GLY A 242 25.22 5.85 -2.43
N ALA A 243 25.10 7.17 -2.27
CA ALA A 243 25.28 7.85 -0.98
C ALA A 243 24.14 7.63 0.03
N ILE A 244 23.06 6.94 -0.33
CA ILE A 244 21.87 6.81 0.52
C ILE A 244 21.67 5.36 0.92
N GLU A 245 21.65 5.11 2.23
CA GLU A 245 21.32 3.81 2.82
C GLU A 245 19.91 3.85 3.44
N MET A 246 19.14 2.78 3.27
CA MET A 246 17.86 2.60 3.95
C MET A 246 18.07 1.84 5.26
N VAL A 247 18.05 2.56 6.38
CA VAL A 247 18.31 2.00 7.72
C VAL A 247 17.01 1.64 8.42
N LEU A 248 16.97 0.46 9.04
CA LEU A 248 15.84 0.03 9.86
C LEU A 248 15.75 0.85 11.16
N SER A 249 14.60 1.46 11.37
CA SER A 249 14.21 2.25 12.54
C SER A 249 12.80 1.84 13.02
N PRO A 250 12.69 0.80 13.87
CA PRO A 250 11.39 0.29 14.31
C PRO A 250 10.54 1.32 15.07
N SER A 251 11.17 2.32 15.70
CA SER A 251 10.49 3.42 16.39
C SER A 251 9.66 4.31 15.46
N ARG A 252 9.91 4.26 14.14
CA ARG A 252 9.14 5.00 13.14
C ARG A 252 7.73 4.46 12.95
N VAL A 253 7.53 3.17 13.18
CA VAL A 253 6.22 2.55 12.98
C VAL A 253 5.27 3.06 14.05
N ARG A 254 4.20 3.75 13.60
CA ARG A 254 3.13 4.18 14.49
C ARG A 254 2.47 2.95 15.08
N LYS A 255 2.70 2.69 16.37
CA LYS A 255 1.97 1.67 17.12
C LYS A 255 0.56 2.19 17.37
N GLU A 256 -0.41 1.71 16.60
CA GLU A 256 -1.80 1.96 16.92
C GLU A 256 -2.26 0.91 17.95
N PRO A 257 -2.71 1.34 19.15
CA PRO A 257 -3.21 0.38 20.14
C PRO A 257 -4.48 -0.27 19.60
N GLU A 258 -4.58 -1.59 19.79
CA GLU A 258 -5.79 -2.33 19.45
C GLU A 258 -7.01 -1.68 20.14
N PRO A 259 -8.16 -1.61 19.44
CA PRO A 259 -9.36 -1.09 20.06
C PRO A 259 -9.81 -2.00 21.20
N GLY A 260 -10.03 -1.41 22.38
CA GLY A 260 -10.77 -2.09 23.45
C GLY A 260 -12.20 -2.46 23.01
N PRO A 261 -12.87 -3.38 23.73
CA PRO A 261 -14.15 -3.97 23.31
C PRO A 261 -15.24 -2.94 22.96
N ILE A 262 -15.36 -1.88 23.76
CA ILE A 262 -16.34 -0.81 23.55
C ILE A 262 -16.10 -0.09 22.22
N ARG A 263 -14.83 0.24 21.91
CA ARG A 263 -14.48 0.93 20.65
C ARG A 263 -14.72 0.03 19.45
N LEU A 264 -14.45 -1.26 19.58
CA LEU A 264 -14.76 -2.24 18.54
C LEU A 264 -16.26 -2.26 18.24
N ILE A 265 -17.11 -2.33 19.28
CA ILE A 265 -18.58 -2.29 19.14
C ILE A 265 -19.03 -1.00 18.46
N LEU A 266 -18.57 0.17 18.92
CA LEU A 266 -18.93 1.46 18.31
C LEU A 266 -18.52 1.54 16.84
N SER A 267 -17.37 0.96 16.49
CA SER A 267 -16.89 0.89 15.11
C SER A 267 -17.80 0.01 14.26
N LEU A 268 -18.18 -1.17 14.76
CA LEU A 268 -19.14 -2.06 14.08
C LEU A 268 -20.50 -1.39 13.89
N VAL A 269 -21.00 -0.68 14.90
CA VAL A 269 -22.25 0.10 14.79
C VAL A 269 -22.12 1.16 13.70
N TYR A 270 -21.02 1.92 13.66
CA TYR A 270 -20.80 2.92 12.62
C TYR A 270 -20.78 2.31 11.21
N ILE A 271 -20.15 1.13 11.04
CA ILE A 271 -20.17 0.42 9.75
C ILE A 271 -21.60 0.12 9.31
N HIS A 272 -22.37 -0.52 10.19
CA HIS A 272 -23.66 -1.08 9.81
C HIS A 272 -24.77 -0.04 9.75
N ALA A 273 -24.71 0.98 10.61
CA ALA A 273 -25.73 2.02 10.68
C ALA A 273 -25.43 3.19 9.72
N VAL A 274 -24.16 3.44 9.38
CA VAL A 274 -23.77 4.62 8.59
C VAL A 274 -23.11 4.21 7.27
N MET A 275 -21.97 3.50 7.32
CA MET A 275 -21.16 3.27 6.13
C MET A 275 -21.84 2.40 5.08
N VAL A 276 -22.32 1.22 5.47
CA VAL A 276 -22.95 0.27 4.55
C VAL A 276 -24.19 0.86 3.89
N PRO A 277 -25.15 1.47 4.63
CA PRO A 277 -26.28 2.16 4.02
C PRO A 277 -25.84 3.28 3.06
N SER A 278 -24.79 4.02 3.41
CA SER A 278 -24.26 5.10 2.56
C SER A 278 -23.66 4.57 1.25
N VAL A 279 -22.90 3.48 1.29
CA VAL A 279 -22.35 2.83 0.09
C VAL A 279 -23.47 2.25 -0.78
N LEU A 280 -24.48 1.62 -0.16
CA LEU A 280 -25.63 1.09 -0.90
C LEU A 280 -26.45 2.21 -1.56
N LEU A 281 -26.72 3.30 -0.84
CA LEU A 281 -27.38 4.48 -1.38
C LEU A 281 -26.54 5.10 -2.51
N PHE A 282 -25.23 5.25 -2.32
CA PHE A 282 -24.33 5.75 -3.35
C PHE A 282 -24.36 4.85 -4.58
N ARG A 283 -24.31 3.53 -4.42
CA ARG A 283 -24.44 2.56 -5.53
C ARG A 283 -25.77 2.72 -6.26
N LEU A 284 -26.88 2.93 -5.55
CA LEU A 284 -28.19 3.16 -6.16
C LEU A 284 -28.22 4.43 -7.02
N VAL A 285 -27.50 5.48 -6.60
CA VAL A 285 -27.49 6.78 -7.30
C VAL A 285 -26.44 6.82 -8.42
N ALA A 286 -25.22 6.35 -8.15
CA ALA A 286 -24.06 6.48 -9.03
C ALA A 286 -23.80 5.23 -9.91
N GLY A 287 -24.62 4.19 -9.76
CA GLY A 287 -24.45 2.90 -10.41
C GLY A 287 -23.26 2.10 -9.86
N SER A 288 -23.24 0.79 -10.14
CA SER A 288 -22.07 -0.06 -9.83
C SER A 288 -21.09 -0.05 -11.00
N ARG A 289 -19.80 -0.25 -10.69
CA ARG A 289 -18.70 -0.41 -11.68
C ARG A 289 -17.93 -1.70 -11.47
N GLN A 290 -18.59 -2.71 -10.91
CA GLN A 290 -17.98 -4.00 -10.63
C GLN A 290 -17.49 -4.70 -11.92
N ASP A 291 -18.19 -4.46 -13.03
CA ASP A 291 -17.87 -4.95 -14.37
C ASP A 291 -16.47 -4.54 -14.84
N LEU A 292 -15.97 -3.37 -14.45
CA LEU A 292 -14.62 -2.92 -14.85
C LEU A 292 -13.52 -3.83 -14.32
N MET A 293 -13.71 -4.46 -13.16
CA MET A 293 -12.75 -5.44 -12.63
C MET A 293 -12.76 -6.75 -13.40
N ASP A 294 -13.95 -7.16 -13.86
CA ASP A 294 -14.11 -8.43 -14.58
C ASP A 294 -13.58 -8.33 -16.03
N HIS A 295 -13.49 -7.12 -16.56
CA HIS A 295 -12.99 -6.82 -17.91
C HIS A 295 -11.66 -6.03 -17.90
N ALA A 296 -10.96 -5.97 -16.77
CA ALA A 296 -9.64 -5.37 -16.71
C ALA A 296 -8.63 -6.31 -17.39
N PHE A 297 -8.07 -5.89 -18.52
CA PHE A 297 -7.06 -6.64 -19.25
C PHE A 297 -5.68 -5.98 -19.10
N PRO A 298 -4.60 -6.77 -19.05
CA PRO A 298 -3.24 -6.23 -19.07
C PRO A 298 -3.00 -5.55 -20.42
N ASN A 299 -2.36 -4.38 -20.41
CA ASN A 299 -1.86 -3.72 -21.61
C ASN A 299 -0.38 -4.09 -21.88
N ASP A 300 0.19 -3.65 -22.99
CA ASP A 300 1.59 -3.94 -23.36
C ASP A 300 2.60 -3.53 -22.26
N ASN A 301 2.29 -2.50 -21.47
CA ASN A 301 3.11 -2.02 -20.36
C ASN A 301 2.99 -2.86 -19.07
N ASP A 302 2.06 -3.81 -19.02
CA ASP A 302 1.91 -4.80 -17.94
C ASP A 302 2.75 -6.06 -18.18
N PHE A 303 3.24 -6.28 -19.42
CA PHE A 303 4.01 -7.48 -19.75
C PHE A 303 5.47 -7.32 -19.33
N PHE A 304 5.98 -8.36 -18.69
CA PHE A 304 7.34 -8.45 -18.19
C PHE A 304 8.31 -8.54 -19.36
N GLU A 305 9.32 -7.67 -19.41
CA GLU A 305 10.53 -8.02 -20.15
C GLU A 305 11.24 -9.14 -19.37
N PRO A 306 11.38 -10.36 -19.94
CA PRO A 306 12.06 -11.46 -19.26
C PRO A 306 13.57 -11.24 -19.07
N SER A 307 14.09 -10.07 -19.45
CA SER A 307 15.51 -9.74 -19.45
C SER A 307 15.88 -8.79 -18.31
N MET A 308 15.72 -9.24 -17.07
CA MET A 308 16.58 -8.76 -15.98
C MET A 308 17.43 -9.92 -15.50
N GLN A 309 18.55 -10.11 -16.20
CA GLN A 309 19.72 -10.73 -15.59
C GLN A 309 20.00 -10.01 -14.27
N PRO A 310 20.43 -10.72 -13.21
CA PRO A 310 20.83 -10.08 -11.96
C PRO A 310 21.81 -8.96 -12.28
N LEU A 311 21.59 -7.77 -11.70
CA LEU A 311 22.51 -6.63 -11.76
C LEU A 311 23.93 -7.16 -11.66
N LYS A 312 24.66 -7.14 -12.79
CA LYS A 312 26.06 -7.56 -12.83
C LYS A 312 26.77 -6.74 -11.78
N ARG A 313 27.35 -7.39 -10.76
CA ARG A 313 28.45 -6.78 -10.01
C ARG A 313 29.48 -6.43 -11.08
N GLY A 314 29.81 -5.14 -11.18
CA GLY A 314 30.92 -4.70 -12.00
C GLY A 314 32.18 -5.33 -11.44
N ASP A 315 32.67 -6.37 -12.09
CA ASP A 315 34.05 -6.82 -11.98
C ASP A 315 34.81 -6.17 -13.15
N SER A 316 35.43 -5.02 -12.88
CA SER A 316 36.67 -4.52 -13.48
C SER A 316 37.08 -3.22 -12.79
#